data_AF-A0A3B9ZSJ7-F1
#
_entry.id   AF-A0A3B9ZSJ7-F1
#
_cell.length_a   1.000
_cell.length_b   1.000
_cell.length_c   1.000
_cell.angle_alpha   90.00
_cell.angle_beta   90.00
_cell.angle_gamma   90.00
#
_symmetry.space_group_name_H-M   'P 1'
#
loop_
_entity.id
_entity.type
_entity.pdbx_description
1 polymer ?
#
loop_
_entity_poly.entity_id
_entity_poly.type
_entity_poly.pdbx_seq_one_letter_code
_entity_poly.pdbx_strand_id
1 'polypeptide(L)'
;MLETGALDVDMFRKLAVDRFINRRNTIKVPTEGFSALDMWGNEGQLADTVNFFFKITKEKDLPDRYEVIPEFVKNLIPVIRIRGFKYYGPGEFLGEMSFGEYKDLLFCADKFIHTKDEYWLTRMMAIAYRKRRFMLGFVRLLSSFNGRTRRKYMPGATDYIEKRFDSVPIGVKYMFFQYIMGCVYTLKTDGGGQGIEIDGKNCKFSLVFSRPSKKSEGLYDDDEQGDDGIGLTGVIMALAESGVFGDIDKTSSANVWDVLIRLYQLEVQRREMERKMK
;
A
#
# COMPACT_ATOMS: atom_id res chain seq x y z
N MET A 1 -11.70 0.37 -13.11
CA MET A 1 -10.28 0.29 -12.68
C MET A 1 -9.73 -1.13 -12.52
N LEU A 2 -10.57 -2.17 -12.55
CA LEU A 2 -10.11 -3.57 -12.50
C LEU A 2 -9.94 -4.22 -13.87
N GLU A 3 -10.42 -3.64 -14.96
CA GLU A 3 -10.17 -4.14 -16.32
C GLU A 3 -8.73 -3.88 -16.76
N THR A 4 -7.76 -4.43 -16.04
CA THR A 4 -6.58 -4.95 -16.72
C THR A 4 -7.09 -6.16 -17.48
N GLY A 5 -6.76 -6.32 -18.77
CA GLY A 5 -7.20 -7.50 -19.54
C GLY A 5 -6.76 -8.86 -18.94
N ALA A 6 -6.02 -8.85 -17.82
CA ALA A 6 -5.50 -9.99 -17.10
C ALA A 6 -6.16 -10.27 -15.73
N LEU A 7 -7.03 -9.40 -15.18
CA LEU A 7 -7.66 -9.61 -13.87
C LEU A 7 -9.04 -8.95 -13.77
N ASP A 8 -10.12 -9.68 -14.04
CA ASP A 8 -11.47 -9.19 -13.76
C ASP A 8 -11.83 -9.26 -12.25
N VAL A 9 -12.96 -8.66 -11.89
CA VAL A 9 -13.45 -8.56 -10.50
C VAL A 9 -13.71 -9.95 -9.90
N ASP A 10 -14.32 -10.85 -10.66
CA ASP A 10 -14.71 -12.17 -10.17
C ASP A 10 -13.50 -13.08 -9.99
N MET A 11 -12.53 -12.99 -10.89
CA MET A 11 -11.23 -13.64 -10.76
C MET A 11 -10.47 -13.10 -9.56
N PHE A 12 -10.48 -11.79 -9.31
CA PHE A 12 -9.90 -11.24 -8.08
C PHE A 12 -10.60 -11.80 -6.83
N ARG A 13 -11.94 -11.77 -6.79
CA ARG A 13 -12.72 -12.27 -5.64
C ARG A 13 -12.36 -13.72 -5.33
N LYS A 14 -12.34 -14.57 -6.36
CA LYS A 14 -11.94 -15.98 -6.24
C LYS A 14 -10.52 -16.14 -5.69
N LEU A 15 -9.55 -15.41 -6.24
CA LEU A 15 -8.15 -15.49 -5.79
C LEU A 15 -7.97 -14.97 -4.35
N ALA A 16 -8.73 -13.95 -3.95
CA ALA A 16 -8.73 -13.43 -2.59
C ALA A 16 -9.32 -14.44 -1.60
N VAL A 17 -10.47 -15.04 -1.92
CA VAL A 17 -11.09 -16.13 -1.14
C VAL A 17 -10.12 -17.29 -0.98
N ASP A 18 -9.60 -17.82 -2.10
CA ASP A 18 -8.61 -18.91 -2.10
C ASP A 18 -7.47 -18.64 -1.12
N ARG A 19 -7.00 -17.39 -1.10
CA ARG A 19 -5.93 -16.96 -0.21
C ARG A 19 -6.37 -16.98 1.25
N PHE A 20 -7.53 -16.44 1.59
CA PHE A 20 -8.02 -16.38 2.97
C PHE A 20 -8.26 -17.76 3.58
N ILE A 21 -8.81 -18.70 2.80
CA ILE A 21 -9.06 -20.08 3.26
C ILE A 21 -7.86 -21.01 3.00
N ASN A 22 -6.73 -20.47 2.53
CA ASN A 22 -5.50 -21.21 2.21
C ASN A 22 -5.74 -22.42 1.29
N ARG A 23 -6.65 -22.24 0.32
CA ARG A 23 -7.04 -23.25 -0.67
C ARG A 23 -6.03 -23.25 -1.83
N ARG A 24 -5.62 -24.43 -2.26
CA ARG A 24 -4.90 -24.61 -3.53
C ARG A 24 -5.94 -24.93 -4.60
N ASN A 25 -5.78 -24.40 -5.81
CA ASN A 25 -6.65 -24.64 -6.98
C ASN A 25 -6.55 -26.08 -7.52
N THR A 26 -6.73 -27.06 -6.63
CA THR A 26 -6.65 -28.50 -6.91
C THR A 26 -7.96 -29.22 -6.61
N ILE A 27 -9.05 -28.48 -6.39
CA ILE A 27 -10.37 -29.10 -6.17
C ILE A 27 -10.82 -29.75 -7.48
N LYS A 28 -11.08 -31.06 -7.43
CA LYS A 28 -11.83 -31.75 -8.48
C LYS A 28 -13.21 -31.10 -8.54
N VAL A 29 -13.43 -30.29 -9.56
CA VAL A 29 -14.73 -29.68 -9.83
C VAL A 29 -15.69 -30.80 -10.21
N PRO A 30 -16.81 -31.00 -9.49
CA PRO A 30 -17.85 -31.93 -9.92
C PRO A 30 -18.33 -31.51 -11.31
N THR A 31 -18.27 -32.42 -12.27
CA THR A 31 -18.49 -32.07 -13.69
C THR A 31 -19.94 -31.67 -13.93
N GLU A 32 -20.92 -32.31 -13.25
CA GLU A 32 -22.36 -32.06 -13.40
C GLU A 32 -23.15 -32.44 -12.13
N GLY A 33 -24.39 -31.96 -12.00
CA GLY A 33 -25.35 -32.34 -10.97
C GLY A 33 -25.54 -31.34 -9.82
N PHE A 34 -26.44 -31.66 -8.87
CA PHE A 34 -26.75 -30.83 -7.69
C PHE A 34 -25.50 -30.45 -6.88
N SER A 35 -24.53 -31.35 -6.77
CA SER A 35 -23.25 -31.09 -6.10
C SER A 35 -22.41 -30.00 -6.77
N ALA A 36 -22.52 -29.84 -8.09
CA ALA A 36 -21.85 -28.74 -8.79
C ALA A 36 -22.56 -27.41 -8.48
N LEU A 37 -23.90 -27.41 -8.48
CA LEU A 37 -24.70 -26.22 -8.19
C LEU A 37 -24.45 -25.68 -6.77
N ASP A 38 -24.44 -26.57 -5.78
CA ASP A 38 -24.13 -26.22 -4.39
C ASP A 38 -22.69 -25.72 -4.22
N MET A 39 -21.73 -26.31 -4.94
CA MET A 39 -20.34 -25.86 -4.93
C MET A 39 -20.22 -24.44 -5.48
N TRP A 40 -20.84 -24.15 -6.63
CA TRP A 40 -20.84 -22.80 -7.23
C TRP A 40 -21.62 -21.79 -6.39
N GLY A 41 -22.72 -22.20 -5.75
CA GLY A 41 -23.46 -21.37 -4.81
C GLY A 41 -22.63 -20.98 -3.58
N ASN A 42 -21.91 -21.94 -2.99
CA ASN A 42 -20.99 -21.69 -1.88
C ASN A 42 -19.81 -20.81 -2.31
N GLU A 43 -19.27 -21.02 -3.51
CA GLU A 43 -18.19 -20.20 -4.06
C GLU A 43 -18.64 -18.75 -4.25
N GLY A 44 -19.86 -18.53 -4.74
CA GLY A 44 -20.48 -17.20 -4.85
C GLY A 44 -20.62 -16.52 -3.49
N GLN A 45 -21.13 -17.24 -2.48
CA GLN A 45 -21.24 -16.70 -1.12
C GLN A 45 -19.88 -16.34 -0.52
N LEU A 46 -18.85 -17.16 -0.75
CA LEU A 46 -17.50 -16.84 -0.32
C LEU A 46 -16.95 -15.62 -1.07
N ALA A 47 -17.18 -15.52 -2.39
CA ALA A 47 -16.80 -14.36 -3.18
C ALA A 47 -17.48 -13.07 -2.68
N ASP A 48 -18.71 -13.16 -2.16
CA ASP A 48 -19.38 -12.02 -1.55
C ASP A 48 -18.72 -11.55 -0.25
N THR A 49 -18.08 -12.45 0.51
CA THR A 49 -17.36 -12.05 1.73
C THR A 49 -16.15 -11.16 1.48
N VAL A 50 -15.65 -11.10 0.24
CA VAL A 50 -14.52 -10.23 -0.16
C VAL A 50 -14.99 -8.96 -0.88
N ASN A 51 -16.30 -8.69 -0.91
CA ASN A 51 -16.84 -7.44 -1.46
C ASN A 51 -16.41 -6.19 -0.69
N PHE A 52 -15.87 -6.30 0.52
CA PHE A 52 -15.33 -5.15 1.27
C PHE A 52 -14.14 -4.47 0.57
N PHE A 53 -13.55 -5.08 -0.46
CA PHE A 53 -12.57 -4.41 -1.33
C PHE A 53 -13.20 -3.42 -2.31
N PHE A 54 -14.53 -3.45 -2.48
CA PHE A 54 -15.23 -2.73 -3.53
C PHE A 54 -16.46 -1.98 -3.03
N LYS A 55 -16.63 -0.75 -3.51
CA LYS A 55 -17.86 0.01 -3.47
C LYS A 55 -18.63 -0.35 -4.73
N ILE A 56 -19.78 -0.98 -4.53
CA ILE A 56 -20.62 -1.48 -5.62
C ILE A 56 -21.71 -0.44 -5.88
N THR A 57 -21.64 0.22 -7.03
CA THR A 57 -22.69 1.14 -7.48
C THR A 57 -23.59 0.40 -8.46
N LYS A 58 -24.87 0.29 -8.10
CA LYS A 58 -25.89 -0.35 -8.93
C LYS A 58 -26.69 0.74 -9.66
N GLU A 59 -26.57 0.79 -10.98
CA GLU A 59 -27.45 1.59 -11.84
C GLU A 59 -28.50 0.69 -12.48
N LYS A 60 -29.71 1.21 -12.70
CA LYS A 60 -30.74 0.48 -13.46
C LYS A 60 -30.25 0.27 -14.90
N ASP A 61 -30.38 -0.96 -15.38
CA ASP A 61 -30.10 -1.39 -16.76
C ASP A 61 -28.63 -1.37 -17.20
N LEU A 62 -27.68 -1.22 -16.27
CA LEU A 62 -26.24 -1.33 -16.51
C LEU A 62 -25.59 -2.39 -15.60
N PRO A 63 -24.46 -3.00 -16.01
CA PRO A 63 -23.72 -3.91 -15.15
C PRO A 63 -23.20 -3.18 -13.89
N ASP A 64 -23.17 -3.91 -12.77
CA ASP A 64 -22.68 -3.38 -11.49
C ASP A 64 -21.28 -2.74 -11.63
N ARG A 65 -21.15 -1.48 -11.21
CA ARG A 65 -19.87 -0.76 -11.26
C ARG A 65 -19.12 -0.99 -9.95
N TYR A 66 -17.94 -1.60 -10.07
CA TYR A 66 -17.02 -1.84 -8.96
C TYR A 66 -15.98 -0.71 -8.87
N GLU A 67 -16.13 0.12 -7.85
CA GLU A 67 -15.11 1.06 -7.42
C GLU A 67 -14.30 0.43 -6.29
N VAL A 68 -13.00 0.66 -6.26
CA VAL A 68 -12.12 0.15 -5.19
C VAL A 68 -12.39 0.93 -3.90
N ILE A 69 -12.47 0.24 -2.74
CA ILE A 69 -12.54 0.89 -1.42
C ILE A 69 -11.11 1.15 -0.92
N PRO A 70 -10.71 2.43 -0.75
CA PRO A 70 -9.36 2.78 -0.35
C PRO A 70 -9.23 3.03 1.17
N GLU A 71 -10.15 2.57 2.01
CA GLU A 71 -10.04 2.74 3.48
C GLU A 71 -9.27 1.59 4.15
N PHE A 72 -8.44 0.89 3.37
CA PHE A 72 -7.82 -0.34 3.80
C PHE A 72 -6.39 -0.15 4.33
N VAL A 73 -6.25 0.09 5.63
CA VAL A 73 -4.96 0.34 6.31
C VAL A 73 -4.33 -0.89 6.95
N LYS A 74 -4.98 -2.05 6.93
CA LYS A 74 -4.46 -3.29 7.53
C LYS A 74 -3.76 -4.13 6.46
N ASN A 75 -2.58 -4.70 6.71
CA ASN A 75 -2.01 -5.63 5.73
C ASN A 75 -2.64 -7.04 5.89
N LEU A 76 -3.49 -7.47 4.95
CA LEU A 76 -4.12 -8.81 4.98
C LEU A 76 -3.17 -9.95 4.61
N ILE A 77 -2.02 -9.62 4.06
CA ILE A 77 -1.03 -10.59 3.65
C ILE A 77 0.25 -10.33 4.46
N PRO A 78 0.24 -10.50 5.80
CA PRO A 78 1.43 -10.19 6.61
C PRO A 78 2.62 -11.11 6.27
N VAL A 79 2.36 -12.33 5.78
CA VAL A 79 3.38 -13.33 5.46
C VAL A 79 3.08 -14.06 4.16
N ILE A 80 4.12 -14.22 3.33
CA ILE A 80 4.08 -15.00 2.08
C ILE A 80 5.13 -16.10 2.14
N ARG A 81 4.78 -17.29 1.66
CA ARG A 81 5.69 -18.42 1.52
C ARG A 81 6.02 -18.62 0.05
N ILE A 82 7.30 -18.47 -0.30
CA ILE A 82 7.81 -18.65 -1.66
C ILE A 82 8.98 -19.62 -1.59
N ARG A 83 8.90 -20.74 -2.33
CA ARG A 83 9.96 -21.76 -2.43
C ARG A 83 10.54 -22.15 -1.05
N GLY A 84 9.66 -22.41 -0.08
CA GLY A 84 10.03 -22.82 1.30
C GLY A 84 10.47 -21.69 2.23
N PHE A 85 10.67 -20.47 1.74
CA PHE A 85 11.04 -19.32 2.56
C PHE A 85 9.83 -18.46 2.95
N LYS A 86 9.83 -17.96 4.19
CA LYS A 86 8.86 -16.97 4.67
C LYS A 86 9.37 -15.55 4.42
N TYR A 87 8.54 -14.73 3.81
CA TYR A 87 8.73 -13.30 3.61
C TYR A 87 7.65 -12.55 4.38
N TYR A 88 8.04 -11.45 5.02
CA TYR A 88 7.19 -10.67 5.91
C TYR A 88 6.95 -9.31 5.28
N GLY A 89 5.68 -8.93 5.15
CA GLY A 89 5.25 -7.64 4.64
C GLY A 89 5.29 -6.55 5.72
N PRO A 90 4.97 -5.30 5.37
CA PRO A 90 4.83 -4.21 6.33
C PRO A 90 3.72 -4.50 7.34
N GLY A 91 3.83 -3.86 8.50
CA GLY A 91 2.80 -3.85 9.54
C GLY A 91 1.58 -3.02 9.11
N GLU A 92 0.63 -2.84 10.03
CA GLU A 92 -0.55 -2.00 9.79
C GLU A 92 -0.15 -0.54 9.55
N PHE A 93 -0.91 0.11 8.68
CA PHE A 93 -0.79 1.51 8.27
C PHE A 93 0.67 1.94 8.01
N LEU A 94 1.34 1.24 7.08
CA LEU A 94 2.76 1.45 6.72
C LEU A 94 3.77 1.12 7.83
N GLY A 95 3.36 0.34 8.84
CA GLY A 95 4.21 -0.08 9.95
C GLY A 95 5.51 -0.77 9.51
N GLU A 96 6.60 -0.49 10.24
CA GLU A 96 7.96 -0.95 9.95
C GLU A 96 8.54 -0.54 8.59
N MET A 97 7.92 0.38 7.84
CA MET A 97 8.39 0.84 6.54
C MET A 97 9.41 1.98 6.70
N SER A 98 10.45 1.97 5.87
CA SER A 98 11.34 3.13 5.75
C SER A 98 10.80 4.14 4.72
N PHE A 99 11.14 5.42 4.86
CA PHE A 99 10.66 6.44 3.93
C PHE A 99 11.12 6.19 2.48
N GLY A 100 12.34 5.70 2.26
CA GLY A 100 12.80 5.29 0.93
C GLY A 100 12.05 4.09 0.35
N GLU A 101 11.65 3.15 1.21
CA GLU A 101 10.80 2.01 0.80
C GLU A 101 9.41 2.51 0.38
N TYR A 102 8.83 3.43 1.15
CA TYR A 102 7.55 4.05 0.82
C TYR A 102 7.61 4.79 -0.52
N LYS A 103 8.64 5.62 -0.74
CA LYS A 103 8.86 6.31 -2.02
C LYS A 103 8.89 5.35 -3.21
N ASP A 104 9.68 4.27 -3.11
CA ASP A 104 9.83 3.32 -4.22
C ASP A 104 8.55 2.49 -4.46
N LEU A 105 7.77 2.22 -3.39
CA LEU A 105 6.46 1.60 -3.52
C LEU A 105 5.46 2.50 -4.24
N LEU A 106 5.43 3.80 -3.91
CA LEU A 106 4.55 4.75 -4.58
C LEU A 106 4.90 4.92 -6.05
N PHE A 107 6.19 4.94 -6.38
CA PHE A 107 6.64 4.93 -7.77
C PHE A 107 6.13 3.69 -8.52
N CYS A 108 6.23 2.50 -7.92
CA CYS A 108 5.72 1.28 -8.56
C CYS A 108 4.18 1.28 -8.66
N ALA A 109 3.48 1.79 -7.65
CA ALA A 109 2.02 1.92 -7.66
C ALA A 109 1.55 2.86 -8.78
N ASP A 110 2.19 4.02 -8.92
CA ASP A 110 1.97 4.97 -10.01
C ASP A 110 2.19 4.32 -11.38
N LYS A 111 3.35 3.67 -11.58
CA LYS A 111 3.63 2.94 -12.81
C LYS A 111 2.60 1.86 -13.12
N PHE A 112 2.14 1.12 -12.12
CA PHE A 112 1.05 0.16 -12.32
C PHE A 112 -0.26 0.83 -12.72
N ILE A 113 -0.61 1.97 -12.11
CA ILE A 113 -1.83 2.71 -12.45
C ILE A 113 -1.82 3.13 -13.92
N HIS A 114 -0.69 3.63 -14.44
CA HIS A 114 -0.58 4.08 -15.83
C HIS A 114 -0.40 2.93 -16.83
N THR A 115 0.44 1.94 -16.53
CA THR A 115 0.81 0.89 -17.50
C THR A 115 -0.05 -0.35 -17.43
N LYS A 116 -0.71 -0.60 -16.29
CA LYS A 116 -1.40 -1.86 -15.95
C LYS A 116 -0.52 -3.12 -16.01
N ASP A 117 0.81 -2.95 -16.00
CA ASP A 117 1.75 -4.06 -16.10
C ASP A 117 1.98 -4.74 -14.74
N GLU A 118 1.72 -6.05 -14.66
CA GLU A 118 1.90 -6.88 -13.46
C GLU A 118 3.35 -6.86 -12.94
N TYR A 119 4.33 -6.56 -13.80
CA TYR A 119 5.70 -6.31 -13.40
C TYR A 119 5.80 -5.37 -12.20
N TRP A 120 5.08 -4.25 -12.24
CA TRP A 120 5.12 -3.23 -11.17
C TRP A 120 4.53 -3.74 -9.87
N LEU A 121 3.46 -4.55 -9.93
CA LEU A 121 2.91 -5.22 -8.76
C LEU A 121 3.92 -6.20 -8.16
N THR A 122 4.63 -6.94 -9.00
CA THR A 122 5.67 -7.89 -8.57
C THR A 122 6.82 -7.15 -7.88
N ARG A 123 7.24 -6.03 -8.45
CA ARG A 123 8.26 -5.15 -7.88
C ARG A 123 7.84 -4.55 -6.54
N MET A 124 6.58 -4.12 -6.40
CA MET A 124 6.03 -3.70 -5.10
C MET A 124 6.17 -4.78 -4.03
N MET A 125 5.84 -6.02 -4.38
CA MET A 125 5.99 -7.15 -3.46
C MET A 125 7.46 -7.37 -3.09
N ALA A 126 8.37 -7.29 -4.05
CA ALA A 126 9.81 -7.47 -3.82
C ALA A 126 10.41 -6.40 -2.91
N ILE A 127 9.95 -5.15 -3.04
CA ILE A 127 10.31 -4.04 -2.18
C ILE A 127 9.81 -4.32 -0.76
N ALA A 128 8.52 -4.61 -0.60
CA ALA A 128 7.85 -4.67 0.70
C ALA A 128 8.08 -5.99 1.47
N TYR A 129 8.16 -7.13 0.80
CA TYR A 129 8.22 -8.44 1.45
C TYR A 129 9.67 -8.92 1.57
N ARG A 130 10.18 -8.91 2.80
CA ARG A 130 11.58 -9.26 3.06
C ARG A 130 11.69 -10.39 4.06
N LYS A 131 12.82 -11.11 4.01
CA LYS A 131 13.14 -12.12 5.03
C LYS A 131 13.25 -11.42 6.40
N ARG A 132 12.90 -12.14 7.46
CA ARG A 132 13.13 -11.70 8.85
C ARG A 132 14.62 -11.52 9.11
N ARG A 133 14.99 -10.62 10.03
CA ARG A 133 16.39 -10.50 10.48
C ARG A 133 16.80 -11.79 11.19
N PHE A 134 18.04 -12.23 10.91
CA PHE A 134 18.64 -13.38 11.58
C PHE A 134 18.82 -13.05 13.08
N MET A 135 18.64 -14.04 13.96
CA MET A 135 18.74 -13.88 15.42
C MET A 135 17.85 -12.78 16.04
N LEU A 136 16.60 -12.63 15.57
CA LEU A 136 15.69 -11.61 16.10
C LEU A 136 15.51 -11.66 17.64
N GLY A 137 15.61 -12.85 18.24
CA GLY A 137 15.55 -13.04 19.68
C GLY A 137 16.68 -12.30 20.41
N PHE A 138 17.92 -12.46 19.96
CA PHE A 138 19.08 -11.75 20.53
C PHE A 138 19.06 -10.26 20.22
N VAL A 139 18.66 -9.88 19.00
CA VAL A 139 18.62 -8.46 18.60
C VAL A 139 17.59 -7.67 19.42
N ARG A 140 16.50 -8.30 19.88
CA ARG A 140 15.52 -7.67 20.78
C ARG A 140 16.07 -7.31 22.15
N LEU A 141 17.14 -8.00 22.62
CA LEU A 141 17.80 -7.68 23.89
C LEU A 141 18.78 -6.51 23.77
N LEU A 142 19.13 -6.08 22.55
CA LEU A 142 20.01 -4.94 22.34
C LEU A 142 19.22 -3.64 22.51
N SER A 143 19.79 -2.67 23.22
CA SER A 143 19.21 -1.31 23.37
C SER A 143 19.03 -0.57 22.05
N SER A 144 19.70 -1.00 20.99
CA SER A 144 19.61 -0.44 19.63
C SER A 144 18.47 -1.04 18.78
N PHE A 145 17.59 -1.86 19.37
CA PHE A 145 16.47 -2.44 18.65
C PHE A 145 15.40 -1.40 18.32
N ASN A 146 15.29 -1.05 17.03
CA ASN A 146 14.34 -0.07 16.51
C ASN A 146 12.95 -0.64 16.17
N GLY A 147 12.55 -1.75 16.81
CA GLY A 147 11.25 -2.40 16.54
C GLY A 147 11.14 -3.16 15.21
N ARG A 148 12.05 -2.96 14.24
CA ARG A 148 11.92 -3.54 12.90
C ARG A 148 12.24 -5.04 12.88
N THR A 149 11.32 -5.83 12.37
CA THR A 149 11.45 -7.30 12.29
C THR A 149 12.00 -7.76 10.93
N ARG A 150 11.76 -6.98 9.88
CA ARG A 150 12.21 -7.24 8.50
C ARG A 150 13.68 -6.85 8.30
N ARG A 151 14.36 -7.51 7.35
CA ARG A 151 15.67 -7.05 6.87
C ARG A 151 15.57 -5.61 6.34
N LYS A 152 16.67 -4.86 6.44
CA LYS A 152 16.75 -3.47 5.93
C LYS A 152 16.42 -3.45 4.43
N TYR A 153 15.67 -2.44 4.01
CA TYR A 153 15.43 -2.18 2.60
C TYR A 153 16.75 -1.77 1.90
N MET A 154 17.02 -2.36 0.74
CA MET A 154 18.19 -2.07 -0.07
C MET A 154 17.76 -2.02 -1.53
N PRO A 155 17.64 -0.82 -2.14
CA PRO A 155 17.12 -0.66 -3.50
C PRO A 155 17.83 -1.55 -4.54
N GLY A 156 19.16 -1.62 -4.49
CA GLY A 156 19.96 -2.44 -5.43
C GLY A 156 19.80 -3.95 -5.26
N ALA A 157 19.22 -4.43 -4.16
CA ALA A 157 18.92 -5.86 -3.98
C ALA A 157 17.54 -6.25 -4.50
N THR A 158 16.67 -5.27 -4.80
CA THR A 158 15.28 -5.49 -5.22
C THR A 158 15.22 -6.28 -6.52
N ASP A 159 16.04 -5.95 -7.52
CA ASP A 159 16.03 -6.60 -8.84
C ASP A 159 16.31 -8.12 -8.74
N TYR A 160 17.17 -8.53 -7.80
CA TYR A 160 17.46 -9.94 -7.56
C TYR A 160 16.33 -10.65 -6.81
N ILE A 161 15.63 -9.94 -5.92
CA ILE A 161 14.53 -10.50 -5.12
C ILE A 161 13.26 -10.62 -5.95
N GLU A 162 13.04 -9.71 -6.90
CA GLU A 162 11.84 -9.59 -7.73
C GLU A 162 11.45 -10.89 -8.42
N LYS A 163 12.41 -11.58 -9.05
CA LYS A 163 12.20 -12.87 -9.73
C LYS A 163 11.61 -13.97 -8.84
N ARG A 164 11.70 -13.83 -7.52
CA ARG A 164 11.07 -14.79 -6.59
C ARG A 164 9.57 -14.54 -6.47
N PHE A 165 9.14 -13.29 -6.61
CA PHE A 165 7.75 -12.88 -6.49
C PHE A 165 6.94 -13.07 -7.77
N ASP A 166 7.56 -13.36 -8.92
CA ASP A 166 6.86 -13.71 -10.17
C ASP A 166 5.82 -14.80 -9.96
N SER A 167 6.17 -15.82 -9.15
CA SER A 167 5.31 -16.96 -8.83
C SER A 167 4.11 -16.65 -7.91
N VAL A 168 4.02 -15.44 -7.37
CA VAL A 168 2.88 -15.03 -6.55
C VAL A 168 1.68 -14.77 -7.47
N PRO A 169 0.47 -15.27 -7.16
CA PRO A 169 -0.71 -14.98 -7.99
C PRO A 169 -1.00 -13.49 -8.07
N ILE A 170 -1.40 -13.00 -9.25
CA ILE A 170 -1.70 -11.59 -9.50
C ILE A 170 -2.72 -11.01 -8.50
N GLY A 171 -3.75 -11.78 -8.12
CA GLY A 171 -4.74 -11.34 -7.12
C GLY A 171 -4.11 -11.02 -5.75
N VAL A 172 -3.11 -11.80 -5.32
CA VAL A 172 -2.37 -11.54 -4.06
C VAL A 172 -1.50 -10.29 -4.20
N LYS A 173 -0.88 -10.07 -5.37
CA LYS A 173 -0.11 -8.85 -5.63
C LYS A 173 -1.03 -7.62 -5.65
N TYR A 174 -2.21 -7.75 -6.25
CA TYR A 174 -3.22 -6.68 -6.31
C TYR A 174 -3.81 -6.35 -4.94
N MET A 175 -4.10 -7.34 -4.09
CA MET A 175 -4.49 -7.11 -2.69
C MET A 175 -3.45 -6.27 -1.93
N PHE A 176 -2.16 -6.48 -2.18
CA PHE A 176 -1.11 -5.67 -1.57
C PHE A 176 -1.05 -4.25 -2.14
N PHE A 177 -1.22 -4.10 -3.45
CA PHE A 177 -1.40 -2.77 -4.07
C PHE A 177 -2.57 -2.02 -3.42
N GLN A 178 -3.70 -2.70 -3.20
CA GLN A 178 -4.87 -2.10 -2.55
C GLN A 178 -4.58 -1.61 -1.14
N TYR A 179 -3.82 -2.40 -0.36
CA TYR A 179 -3.34 -1.97 0.94
C TYR A 179 -2.48 -0.69 0.88
N ILE A 180 -1.55 -0.59 -0.08
CA ILE A 180 -0.72 0.62 -0.23
C ILE A 180 -1.57 1.83 -0.63
N MET A 181 -2.46 1.67 -1.61
CA MET A 181 -3.36 2.74 -2.03
C MET A 181 -4.30 3.16 -0.90
N GLY A 182 -4.74 2.22 -0.07
CA GLY A 182 -5.60 2.53 1.05
C GLY A 182 -4.91 3.32 2.15
N CYS A 183 -3.65 3.00 2.43
CA CYS A 183 -2.82 3.82 3.32
C CYS A 183 -2.63 5.25 2.77
N VAL A 184 -2.32 5.40 1.48
CA VAL A 184 -2.15 6.72 0.84
C VAL A 184 -3.45 7.52 0.88
N TYR A 185 -4.57 6.89 0.57
CA TYR A 185 -5.87 7.54 0.62
C TYR A 185 -6.19 8.04 2.02
N THR A 186 -6.01 7.19 3.04
CA THR A 186 -6.23 7.56 4.44
C THR A 186 -5.37 8.75 4.87
N LEU A 187 -4.12 8.80 4.42
CA LEU A 187 -3.22 9.94 4.65
C LEU A 187 -3.69 11.23 3.95
N LYS A 188 -4.26 11.12 2.75
CA LYS A 188 -4.77 12.25 1.97
C LYS A 188 -6.12 12.76 2.48
N THR A 189 -6.95 11.89 3.04
CA THR A 189 -8.31 12.23 3.50
C THR A 189 -8.43 12.37 5.00
N ASP A 190 -7.35 12.22 5.75
CA ASP A 190 -7.34 12.27 7.22
C ASP A 190 -8.31 11.27 7.86
N GLY A 191 -8.42 10.06 7.29
CA GLY A 191 -9.40 9.06 7.75
C GLY A 191 -10.85 9.56 7.67
N GLY A 192 -11.22 10.21 6.56
CA GLY A 192 -12.55 10.80 6.39
C GLY A 192 -12.74 12.15 7.08
N GLY A 193 -11.66 12.91 7.26
CA GLY A 193 -11.65 14.27 7.81
C GLY A 193 -11.55 14.35 9.33
N GLN A 194 -11.55 13.20 10.02
CA GLN A 194 -11.48 13.11 11.48
C GLN A 194 -10.07 13.41 12.03
N GLY A 195 -9.04 13.25 11.19
CA GLY A 195 -7.65 13.29 11.61
C GLY A 195 -7.14 11.90 11.98
N ILE A 196 -5.83 11.73 11.91
CA ILE A 196 -5.14 10.54 12.35
C ILE A 196 -4.65 10.81 13.77
N GLU A 197 -5.08 9.99 14.73
CA GLU A 197 -4.70 10.14 16.12
C GLU A 197 -3.22 9.79 16.32
N ILE A 198 -2.45 10.74 16.86
CA ILE A 198 -1.06 10.58 17.27
C ILE A 198 -0.91 11.22 18.64
N ASP A 199 -0.52 10.44 19.64
CA ASP A 199 -0.37 10.87 21.04
C ASP A 199 -1.60 11.61 21.59
N GLY A 200 -2.80 11.13 21.26
CA GLY A 200 -4.08 11.72 21.68
C GLY A 200 -4.48 13.00 20.95
N LYS A 201 -3.76 13.38 19.87
CA LYS A 201 -4.09 14.52 19.01
C LYS A 201 -4.47 14.06 17.62
N ASN A 202 -5.54 14.64 17.08
CA ASN A 202 -5.97 14.39 15.70
C ASN A 202 -5.15 15.25 14.73
N CYS A 203 -4.18 14.61 14.06
CA CYS A 203 -3.32 15.24 13.07
C CYS A 203 -3.93 15.13 11.67
N LYS A 204 -3.95 16.25 10.93
CA LYS A 204 -4.45 16.32 9.55
C LYS A 204 -3.30 16.24 8.55
N PHE A 205 -2.95 15.03 8.14
CA PHE A 205 -1.88 14.79 7.16
C PHE A 205 -2.23 15.24 5.74
N SER A 206 -3.51 15.39 5.42
CA SER A 206 -3.99 15.98 4.16
C SER A 206 -3.31 17.32 3.88
N LEU A 207 -2.94 18.08 4.91
CA LEU A 207 -2.21 19.35 4.79
C LEU A 207 -0.86 19.20 4.09
N VAL A 208 -0.17 18.07 4.30
CA VAL A 208 1.12 17.74 3.67
C VAL A 208 0.93 17.39 2.20
N PHE A 209 -0.23 16.82 1.84
CA PHE A 209 -0.56 16.40 0.47
C PHE A 209 -1.36 17.46 -0.31
N SER A 210 -1.82 18.51 0.35
CA SER A 210 -2.59 19.58 -0.25
C SER A 210 -1.68 20.55 -0.99
N ARG A 211 -1.90 20.75 -2.28
CA ARG A 211 -1.32 21.89 -2.98
C ARG A 211 -1.88 23.19 -2.39
N PRO A 212 -1.10 24.29 -2.34
CA PRO A 212 -1.69 25.61 -2.15
C PRO A 212 -2.66 25.86 -3.31
N SER A 213 -3.96 25.81 -3.02
CA SER A 213 -5.04 25.77 -4.00
C SER A 213 -5.03 26.98 -4.95
N LYS A 214 -4.99 26.73 -6.26
CA LYS A 214 -6.07 27.23 -7.12
C LYS A 214 -7.16 26.17 -7.10
N LYS A 215 -8.41 26.60 -6.87
CA LYS A 215 -9.58 25.72 -6.71
C LYS A 215 -9.77 24.83 -7.94
N SER A 216 -9.71 23.51 -7.76
CA SER A 216 -10.47 22.55 -8.56
C SER A 216 -11.06 21.50 -7.63
N GLU A 217 -12.36 21.28 -7.75
CA GLU A 217 -13.13 20.25 -7.06
C GLU A 217 -13.25 19.05 -8.00
N GLY A 218 -12.45 18.02 -7.76
CA GLY A 218 -12.50 16.77 -8.50
C GLY A 218 -11.77 15.69 -7.73
N LEU A 219 -12.46 14.61 -7.35
CA LEU A 219 -11.90 13.51 -6.53
C LEU A 219 -10.94 12.58 -7.33
N TYR A 220 -10.70 12.90 -8.60
CA TYR A 220 -9.75 12.24 -9.51
C TYR A 220 -9.32 13.24 -10.60
N ASP A 221 -8.72 14.37 -10.21
CA ASP A 221 -8.04 15.21 -11.20
C ASP A 221 -6.63 14.66 -11.47
N ASP A 222 -6.52 14.04 -12.65
CA ASP A 222 -5.29 13.92 -13.45
C ASP A 222 -4.78 15.34 -13.76
N ASP A 223 -4.19 16.01 -12.78
CA ASP A 223 -3.41 17.23 -13.04
C ASP A 223 -2.02 16.82 -13.56
N GLU A 224 -2.00 16.41 -14.83
CA GLU A 224 -0.81 16.22 -15.66
C GLU A 224 -0.12 17.56 -16.04
N GLN A 225 -0.31 18.64 -15.27
CA GLN A 225 0.33 19.94 -15.53
C GLN A 225 1.11 20.45 -14.32
N GLY A 226 2.43 20.24 -14.39
CA GLY A 226 3.45 21.06 -13.75
C GLY A 226 3.72 20.78 -12.27
N ASP A 227 4.25 19.59 -11.94
CA ASP A 227 5.03 19.43 -10.71
C ASP A 227 6.49 19.81 -11.02
N ASP A 228 6.86 21.07 -10.81
CA ASP A 228 8.27 21.50 -10.87
C ASP A 228 9.09 20.92 -9.68
N GLY A 229 8.44 20.21 -8.76
CA GLY A 229 9.09 19.49 -7.66
C GLY A 229 9.60 18.11 -8.09
N ILE A 230 10.76 17.70 -7.55
CA ILE A 230 11.33 16.35 -7.76
C ILE A 230 10.58 15.28 -6.92
N GLY A 231 9.31 15.54 -6.57
CA GLY A 231 8.47 14.71 -5.71
C GLY A 231 9.11 14.34 -4.36
N LEU A 232 8.85 13.11 -3.90
CA LEU A 232 9.40 12.58 -2.65
C LEU A 232 10.93 12.48 -2.63
N THR A 233 11.59 12.47 -3.79
CA THR A 233 13.06 12.57 -3.86
C THR A 233 13.54 13.94 -3.39
N GLY A 234 12.86 15.02 -3.81
CA GLY A 234 13.13 16.37 -3.33
C GLY A 234 12.93 16.49 -1.83
N VAL A 235 11.90 15.83 -1.29
CA VAL A 235 11.65 15.78 0.16
C VAL A 235 12.80 15.10 0.92
N ILE A 236 13.32 13.98 0.41
CA ILE A 236 14.49 13.31 1.02
C ILE A 236 15.70 14.24 1.02
N MET A 237 15.98 14.92 -0.10
CA MET A 237 17.11 15.84 -0.21
C MET A 237 16.99 17.01 0.78
N ALA A 238 15.84 17.67 0.83
CA ALA A 238 15.60 18.79 1.73
C ALA A 238 15.72 18.38 3.22
N LEU A 239 15.19 17.21 3.59
CA LEU A 239 15.33 16.70 4.95
C LEU A 239 16.77 16.32 5.30
N ALA A 240 17.52 15.77 4.34
CA ALA A 240 18.93 15.45 4.53
C ALA A 240 19.79 16.70 4.69
N GLU A 241 19.54 17.74 3.88
CA GLU A 241 20.20 19.05 4.01
C GLU A 241 19.92 19.71 5.36
N SER A 242 18.71 19.57 5.88
CA SER A 242 18.37 20.07 7.23
C SER A 242 19.06 19.32 8.36
N GLY A 243 19.62 18.13 8.09
CA GLY A 243 20.28 17.27 9.07
C GLY A 243 19.34 16.62 10.09
N VAL A 244 18.02 16.82 10.01
CA VAL A 244 17.03 16.33 11.00
C VAL A 244 17.11 14.81 11.18
N PHE A 245 17.29 14.07 10.09
CA PHE A 245 17.47 12.61 10.11
C PHE A 245 18.91 12.18 9.80
N GLY A 246 19.83 13.14 9.63
CA GLY A 246 21.18 12.92 9.14
C GLY A 246 21.28 13.02 7.61
N ASP A 247 22.25 12.30 7.03
CA ASP A 247 22.49 12.27 5.58
C ASP A 247 21.35 11.62 4.77
N ILE A 248 21.52 11.57 3.45
CA ILE A 248 20.54 11.02 2.51
C ILE A 248 20.18 9.55 2.81
N ASP A 249 21.16 8.74 3.23
CA ASP A 249 20.96 7.32 3.52
C ASP A 249 20.19 7.12 4.82
N LYS A 250 20.49 7.93 5.84
CA LYS A 250 19.77 7.91 7.11
C LYS A 250 18.34 8.43 6.96
N THR A 251 18.15 9.51 6.20
CA THR A 251 16.83 10.06 5.87
C THR A 251 15.99 9.04 5.11
N SER A 252 16.55 8.41 4.08
CA SER A 252 15.89 7.34 3.33
C SER A 252 15.58 6.12 4.23
N SER A 253 16.44 5.81 5.20
CA SER A 253 16.28 4.70 6.13
C SER A 253 15.33 5.01 7.31
N ALA A 254 14.97 6.27 7.56
CA ALA A 254 14.11 6.70 8.65
C ALA A 254 12.72 6.06 8.57
N ASN A 255 12.00 5.98 9.70
CA ASN A 255 10.63 5.45 9.68
C ASN A 255 9.74 6.38 8.86
N VAL A 256 8.86 5.81 8.02
CA VAL A 256 7.91 6.60 7.23
C VAL A 256 7.08 7.54 8.11
N TRP A 257 6.64 7.10 9.29
CA TRP A 257 5.84 7.90 10.21
C TRP A 257 6.63 9.06 10.83
N ASP A 258 7.87 8.84 11.24
CA ASP A 258 8.71 9.91 11.79
C ASP A 258 8.89 11.03 10.75
N VAL A 259 9.10 10.65 9.49
CA VAL A 259 9.23 11.60 8.38
C VAL A 259 7.90 12.30 8.11
N LEU A 260 6.78 11.57 8.01
CA LEU A 260 5.46 12.17 7.78
C LEU A 260 5.07 13.14 8.89
N ILE A 261 5.29 12.79 10.16
CA ILE A 261 5.03 13.66 11.32
C ILE A 261 5.88 14.93 11.22
N ARG A 262 7.16 14.80 10.84
CA ARG A 262 8.03 15.95 10.66
C ARG A 262 7.53 16.87 9.55
N LEU A 263 7.09 16.32 8.42
CA LEU A 263 6.52 17.11 7.33
C LEU A 263 5.24 17.82 7.76
N TYR A 264 4.37 17.13 8.51
CA TYR A 264 3.18 17.73 9.10
C TYR A 264 3.52 18.90 10.04
N GLN A 265 4.49 18.72 10.94
CA GLN A 265 4.93 19.81 11.83
C GLN A 265 5.44 21.03 11.07
N LEU A 266 6.27 20.83 10.04
CA LEU A 266 6.78 21.92 9.20
C LEU A 266 5.65 22.68 8.50
N GLU A 267 4.66 21.95 8.00
CA GLU A 267 3.51 22.52 7.31
C GLU A 267 2.58 23.30 8.27
N VAL A 268 2.38 22.81 9.49
CA VAL A 268 1.65 23.57 10.53
C VAL A 268 2.39 24.85 10.88
N GLN A 269 3.71 24.78 11.10
CA GLN A 269 4.54 25.96 11.40
C GLN A 269 4.51 27.00 10.29
N ARG A 270 4.62 26.57 9.03
CA ARG A 270 4.52 27.45 7.85
C ARG A 270 3.21 28.22 7.85
N ARG A 271 2.08 27.53 8.03
CA ARG A 271 0.75 28.17 8.05
C ARG A 271 0.55 29.11 9.23
N GLU A 272 1.11 28.78 10.40
CA GLU A 272 1.09 29.69 11.56
C GLU A 272 1.88 30.96 11.31
N MET A 273 3.06 30.86 10.68
CA MET A 273 3.86 32.03 10.28
C MET A 273 3.11 32.90 9.26
N GLU A 274 2.52 32.29 8.23
CA GLU A 274 1.71 33.01 7.22
C GLU A 274 0.50 33.73 7.83
N ARG A 275 -0.13 33.15 8.87
CA ARG A 275 -1.23 33.80 9.60
C ARG A 275 -0.77 34.97 10.46
N LYS A 276 0.45 34.92 11.00
CA LYS A 276 1.02 36.01 11.81
C LYS A 276 1.55 37.17 10.96
N MET A 277 1.86 36.92 9.69
CA MET A 277 2.33 37.93 8.73
C MET A 277 1.18 38.63 7.97
N LYS A 278 -0.06 38.15 8.12
CA LYS A 278 -1.28 38.79 7.62
C LYS A 278 -1.93 39.61 8.73
#